data_AF-A0A373NVS3-F1
#
_entry.id   AF-A0A373NVS3-F1
#
_cell.length_a   1.000
_cell.length_b   1.000
_cell.length_c   1.000
_cell.angle_alpha   90.00
_cell.angle_beta   90.00
_cell.angle_gamma   90.00
#
_symmetry.space_group_name_H-M   'P 1'
#
loop_
_entity.id
_entity.type
_entity.pdbx_description
1 polymer ?
#
loop_
_entity_poly.entity_id
_entity_poly.type
_entity_poly.pdbx_seq_one_letter_code
_entity_poly.pdbx_strand_id
1 'polypeptide(L)' 'MTKTNVQPIPSNSQRHDTPNNKTHVIKFRVTAEEKASLELTCKLLNLSLSTFIRRAIHNVKIEKTVIVA' A
#
# COMPACT_ATOMS: atom_id res chain seq x y z
N MET A 1 -55.72 -7.56 25.45
CA MET A 1 -54.57 -8.11 24.70
C MET A 1 -54.19 -7.13 23.61
N THR A 2 -53.07 -6.43 23.75
CA THR A 2 -52.53 -5.51 22.74
C THR A 2 -51.11 -5.96 22.44
N LYS A 3 -50.93 -6.68 21.33
CA LYS A 3 -49.60 -7.06 20.83
C LYS A 3 -49.21 -6.03 19.76
N THR A 4 -48.47 -5.01 20.18
CA THR A 4 -47.79 -4.11 19.23
C THR A 4 -46.67 -4.91 18.58
N ASN A 5 -46.89 -5.32 17.33
CA ASN A 5 -45.90 -6.00 16.50
C ASN A 5 -44.81 -5.00 16.08
N VAL A 6 -43.90 -4.70 17.00
CA VAL A 6 -42.66 -4.02 16.67
C VAL A 6 -41.73 -5.10 16.15
N GLN A 7 -41.66 -5.24 14.83
CA GLN A 7 -40.57 -6.02 14.22
C GLN A 7 -39.25 -5.35 14.62
N PRO A 8 -38.32 -6.04 15.29
CA PRO A 8 -36.97 -5.52 15.43
C PRO A 8 -36.37 -5.44 14.03
N ILE A 9 -36.00 -4.25 13.59
CA ILE A 9 -35.14 -4.06 12.42
C ILE A 9 -33.94 -4.98 12.65
N PRO A 10 -33.66 -5.97 11.77
CA PRO A 10 -32.46 -6.77 11.95
C PRO A 10 -31.27 -5.84 11.77
N SER A 11 -30.65 -5.49 12.90
CA SER A 11 -29.40 -4.76 12.95
C SER A 11 -28.31 -5.68 12.44
N ASN A 12 -28.26 -5.86 11.11
CA ASN A 12 -27.08 -6.40 10.47
C ASN A 12 -26.16 -5.24 10.13
N SER A 13 -25.60 -4.61 11.18
CA SER A 13 -24.36 -3.86 11.02
C SER A 13 -23.19 -4.84 11.10
N GLN A 14 -23.18 -5.89 10.28
CA GLN A 14 -21.93 -6.56 9.96
C GLN A 14 -21.20 -5.66 8.97
N ARG A 15 -20.69 -4.54 9.50
CA ARG A 15 -19.54 -3.89 8.90
C ARG A 15 -18.45 -4.93 8.99
N HIS A 16 -18.23 -5.64 7.90
CA HIS A 16 -16.95 -6.25 7.67
C HIS A 16 -15.96 -5.08 7.61
N ASP A 17 -15.41 -4.68 8.76
CA ASP A 17 -14.11 -4.04 8.85
C ASP A 17 -13.09 -5.09 8.41
N THR A 18 -13.20 -5.46 7.13
CA THR A 18 -12.18 -6.18 6.41
C THR A 18 -10.99 -5.24 6.46
N PRO A 19 -9.81 -5.67 6.94
CA PRO A 19 -8.62 -4.86 6.77
C PRO A 19 -8.56 -4.57 5.28
N ASN A 20 -8.59 -3.29 4.94
CA ASN A 20 -8.68 -2.77 3.57
C ASN A 20 -7.38 -3.00 2.78
N ASN A 21 -6.84 -4.22 2.85
CA ASN A 21 -5.66 -4.76 2.17
C ASN A 21 -5.75 -4.72 0.63
N LYS A 22 -6.74 -4.01 0.09
CA LYS A 22 -6.85 -3.68 -1.31
C LYS A 22 -5.59 -2.92 -1.72
N THR A 23 -4.81 -3.54 -2.58
CA THR A 23 -3.63 -2.89 -3.16
C THR A 23 -4.09 -1.70 -3.97
N HIS A 24 -3.76 -0.50 -3.50
CA HIS A 24 -3.98 0.73 -4.24
C HIS A 24 -2.88 0.84 -5.30
N VAL A 25 -3.27 0.85 -6.58
CA VAL A 25 -2.33 1.02 -7.70
C VAL A 25 -2.10 2.52 -7.91
N ILE A 26 -0.85 2.95 -7.74
CA ILE A 26 -0.42 4.33 -7.99
C ILE A 26 0.47 4.31 -9.24
N LYS A 27 0.13 5.14 -10.23
CA LYS A 27 0.93 5.29 -11.47
C LYS A 27 1.68 6.62 -11.41
N PHE A 28 2.99 6.56 -11.57
CA PHE A 28 3.84 7.74 -11.71
C PHE A 28 4.12 7.99 -13.18
N ARG A 29 4.07 9.26 -13.58
CA ARG A 29 4.63 9.68 -14.86
C ARG A 29 6.08 10.07 -14.61
N VAL A 30 7.00 9.40 -15.30
CA VAL A 30 8.43 9.66 -15.23
C VAL A 30 8.96 9.87 -16.64
N THR A 31 9.95 10.74 -16.76
CA THR A 31 10.78 10.89 -17.96
C THR A 31 11.76 9.72 -18.07
N ALA A 32 12.39 9.57 -19.24
CA ALA A 32 13.38 8.52 -19.46
C ALA A 32 14.61 8.67 -18.54
N GLU A 33 15.04 9.90 -18.28
CA GLU A 33 16.18 10.21 -17.41
C GLU A 33 15.88 9.90 -15.93
N GLU A 34 14.70 10.28 -15.45
CA GLU A 34 14.27 9.95 -14.09
C GLU A 34 14.18 8.43 -13.89
N LYS A 35 13.65 7.70 -14.88
CA LYS A 35 13.60 6.23 -14.85
C LYS A 35 14.99 5.62 -14.75
N ALA A 36 15.96 6.12 -15.54
CA ALA A 36 17.33 5.63 -15.50
C ALA A 36 18.01 5.88 -14.14
N SER A 37 17.88 7.09 -13.60
CA SER A 37 18.42 7.45 -12.28
C SER A 37 17.83 6.58 -11.17
N LEU A 38 16.53 6.31 -11.24
CA LEU A 38 15.81 5.51 -10.27
C LEU A 38 16.21 4.03 -10.33
N GLU A 39 16.36 3.46 -11.53
CA GLU A 39 16.85 2.08 -11.72
C GLU A 39 18.29 1.90 -11.24
N LEU A 40 19.18 2.85 -11.52
CA LEU A 40 20.56 2.81 -11.04
C LEU A 40 20.60 2.80 -9.50
N THR A 41 19.82 3.68 -8.87
CA THR A 41 19.72 3.74 -7.41
C THR A 41 19.21 2.43 -6.83
N CYS A 42 18.20 1.82 -7.45
CA CYS A 42 17.66 0.53 -7.04
C CYS A 42 18.71 -0.59 -7.11
N LYS A 43 19.54 -0.61 -8.17
CA LYS A 43 20.65 -1.57 -8.32
C LYS A 43 21.70 -1.39 -7.22
N LEU A 44 22.11 -0.14 -6.94
CA LEU A 44 23.09 0.16 -5.89
C LEU A 44 22.62 -0.24 -4.49
N LEU A 45 21.31 -0.15 -4.25
CA LEU A 45 20.70 -0.51 -2.97
C LEU A 45 20.28 -1.98 -2.89
N ASN A 46 20.42 -2.74 -3.99
CA ASN A 46 19.90 -4.10 -4.12
C ASN A 46 18.41 -4.23 -3.73
N LEU A 47 17.59 -3.27 -4.17
CA LEU A 47 16.14 -3.22 -3.92
C LEU A 47 15.36 -3.23 -5.24
N SER A 48 14.15 -3.78 -5.21
CA SER A 48 13.22 -3.60 -6.33
C SER A 48 12.65 -2.18 -6.35
N LEU A 49 12.30 -1.71 -7.54
CA LEU A 49 11.70 -0.39 -7.74
C LEU A 49 10.42 -0.18 -6.90
N SER A 50 9.57 -1.19 -6.81
CA SER A 50 8.35 -1.16 -6.00
C SER A 50 8.64 -1.06 -4.51
N THR A 51 9.70 -1.72 -4.03
CA THR A 51 10.13 -1.62 -2.63
C THR A 51 10.70 -0.24 -2.33
N PHE A 52 11.52 0.30 -3.23
CA PHE A 52 12.09 1.63 -3.10
C PHE A 52 10.99 2.70 -3.00
N ILE A 53 10.05 2.72 -3.95
CA ILE A 53 8.94 3.68 -3.97
C ILE A 53 8.04 3.54 -2.74
N ARG A 54 7.74 2.31 -2.32
CA ARG A 54 6.95 2.08 -1.10
C ARG A 54 7.63 2.64 0.14
N ARG A 55 8.93 2.41 0.31
CA ARG A 55 9.70 2.96 1.45
C ARG A 55 9.77 4.48 1.41
N ALA A 56 9.95 5.06 0.22
CA ALA A 56 9.97 6.51 0.03
C ALA A 56 8.63 7.17 0.41
N ILE A 57 7.49 6.60 -0.02
CA ILE A 57 6.15 7.12 0.31
C ILE A 57 5.85 6.99 1.80
N HIS A 58 6.22 5.88 2.42
CA HIS A 58 6.01 5.65 3.85
C HIS A 58 7.10 6.30 4.73
N ASN A 59 8.04 7.03 4.14
CA ASN A 59 9.19 7.66 4.81
C ASN A 59 9.94 6.69 5.75
N VAL A 60 10.10 5.44 5.31
CA VAL A 60 10.82 4.41 6.05
C VAL A 60 12.30 4.53 5.73
N LYS A 61 13.15 4.46 6.76
CA LYS A 61 14.62 4.51 6.61
C LYS A 61 15.09 3.51 5.55
N ILE A 62 15.78 4.02 4.52
CA ILE A 62 16.40 3.19 3.49
C ILE A 62 17.84 2.94 3.91
N GLU A 63 18.08 1.78 4.51
CA GLU A 63 19.45 1.37 4.84
C GLU A 63 20.15 0.89 3.57
N LYS A 64 21.36 1.39 3.33
CA LYS A 64 22.22 0.93 2.23
C LYS A 64 22.73 -0.46 2.59
N THR A 65 22.14 -1.49 1.99
CA THR A 65 22.71 -2.84 2.04
C THR A 65 23.78 -2.94 0.95
N VAL A 66 25.04 -2.69 1.30
CA VAL A 66 26.16 -2.97 0.41
C VAL A 66 26.35 -4.48 0.39
N ILE A 67 25.95 -5.12 -0.70
CA ILE A 67 26.30 -6.53 -0.94
C ILE A 67 27.65 -6.52 -1.65
N VAL A 68 28.68 -6.97 -0.94
CA VAL A 68 29.99 -7.26 -1.54
C VAL A 68 29.86 -8.64 -2.18
N ALA A 69 29.97 -8.71 -3.51
CA ALA A 69 30.00 -9.96 -4.27
C ALA A 69 31.38 -10.61 -4.20
#